data_AF-A0A924CS12-F1
#
_entry.id   AF-A0A924CS12-F1
#
_cell.length_a   1.000
_cell.length_b   1.000
_cell.length_c   1.000
_cell.angle_alpha   90.00
_cell.angle_beta   90.00
_cell.angle_gamma   90.00
#
_symmetry.space_group_name_H-M   'P 1'
#
loop_
_entity.id
_entity.type
_entity.pdbx_description
1 polymer ?
#
loop_
_entity_poly.entity_id
_entity_poly.type
_entity_poly.pdbx_seq_one_letter_code
_entity_poly.pdbx_strand_id
1 'polypeptide(L)'
;MNATQNHIQHLTAQINPLHQTSRDERIQLAEWEDERPFSILGELELLAGLLQGYAGQLMTDRIEQPQSAIAQLQQRNPFEIPELSAWYLTHGKDYPKLCRYLELLDYLRLSLLGAIQQTALQAA
;
A
#
# COMPACT_ATOMS: atom_id res chain seq x y z
N MET A 1 -12.95 -8.30 16.84
CA MET A 1 -12.27 -8.41 15.54
C MET A 1 -12.64 -9.71 14.85
N ASN A 2 -13.08 -9.62 13.60
CA ASN A 2 -13.36 -10.79 12.74
C ASN A 2 -12.08 -11.30 12.03
N ALA A 3 -12.18 -12.42 11.32
CA ALA A 3 -11.03 -13.02 10.62
C ALA A 3 -10.38 -12.05 9.62
N THR A 4 -11.19 -11.27 8.89
CA THR A 4 -10.71 -10.26 7.93
C THR A 4 -9.93 -9.14 8.61
N GLN A 5 -10.40 -8.62 9.75
CA GLN A 5 -9.71 -7.61 10.55
C GLN A 5 -8.39 -8.13 11.11
N ASN A 6 -8.36 -9.38 11.61
CA ASN A 6 -7.12 -10.01 12.09
C ASN A 6 -6.09 -10.14 10.97
N HIS A 7 -6.54 -10.53 9.77
CA HIS A 7 -5.66 -10.63 8.60
C HIS A 7 -5.09 -9.25 8.20
N ILE A 8 -5.94 -8.22 8.10
CA ILE A 8 -5.52 -6.85 7.77
C ILE A 8 -4.57 -6.28 8.84
N GLN A 9 -4.82 -6.54 10.12
CA GLN A 9 -3.92 -6.14 11.19
C GLN A 9 -2.55 -6.83 11.05
N HIS A 10 -2.53 -8.11 10.72
CA HIS A 10 -1.29 -8.85 10.49
C HIS A 10 -0.49 -8.30 9.31
N LEU A 11 -1.15 -7.96 8.20
CA LEU A 11 -0.50 -7.30 7.05
C LEU A 11 0.04 -5.92 7.41
N THR A 12 -0.77 -5.12 8.11
CA THR A 12 -0.38 -3.77 8.56
C THR A 12 0.86 -3.81 9.47
N ALA A 13 0.95 -4.83 10.34
CA ALA A 13 2.10 -5.03 11.22
C ALA A 13 3.40 -5.35 10.45
N GLN A 14 3.32 -5.83 9.21
CA GLN A 14 4.48 -6.12 8.37
C GLN A 14 5.04 -4.89 7.61
N ILE A 15 4.28 -3.79 7.53
CA ILE A 15 4.71 -2.57 6.84
C ILE A 15 6.01 -2.03 7.43
N ASN A 16 6.07 -1.85 8.75
CA ASN A 16 7.25 -1.28 9.40
C ASN A 16 8.49 -2.19 9.29
N PRO A 17 8.43 -3.51 9.55
CA PRO A 17 9.54 -4.41 9.32
C PRO A 17 10.06 -4.41 7.88
N LEU A 18 9.17 -4.47 6.87
CA LEU A 18 9.61 -4.45 5.47
C LEU A 18 10.21 -3.09 5.08
N HIS A 19 9.61 -1.99 5.55
CA HIS A 19 10.19 -0.66 5.38
C HIS A 19 11.55 -0.55 6.09
N GLN A 20 11.77 -1.16 7.25
CA GLN A 20 13.09 -1.10 7.89
C GLN A 20 14.13 -1.92 7.14
N THR A 21 13.77 -3.11 6.68
CA THR A 21 14.71 -4.02 6.00
C THR A 21 15.12 -3.55 4.61
N SER A 22 14.30 -2.73 3.94
CA SER A 22 14.59 -2.12 2.64
C SER A 22 15.42 -0.83 2.70
N ARG A 23 16.00 -0.48 3.85
CA ARG A 23 16.74 0.79 4.05
C ARG A 23 17.82 1.03 2.99
N ASP A 24 18.68 0.04 2.76
CA ASP A 24 19.81 0.19 1.83
C ASP A 24 19.32 0.38 0.39
N GLU A 25 18.28 -0.35 0.00
CA GLU A 25 17.62 -0.21 -1.31
C GLU A 25 16.95 1.15 -1.47
N ARG A 26 16.37 1.74 -0.41
CA ARG A 26 15.84 3.11 -0.47
C ARG A 26 16.91 4.16 -0.63
N ILE A 27 18.06 4.00 0.00
CA ILE A 27 19.19 4.93 -0.18
C ILE A 27 19.65 4.89 -1.63
N GLN A 28 19.87 3.68 -2.16
CA GLN A 28 20.25 3.48 -3.56
C GLN A 28 19.19 4.03 -4.54
N LEU A 29 17.90 3.80 -4.25
CA LEU A 29 16.81 4.30 -5.07
C LEU A 29 16.72 5.83 -5.02
N ALA A 30 16.93 6.45 -3.87
CA ALA A 30 16.94 7.92 -3.74
C ALA A 30 18.05 8.54 -4.61
N GLU A 31 19.24 7.94 -4.65
CA GLU A 31 20.32 8.36 -5.55
C GLU A 31 19.94 8.21 -7.02
N TRP A 32 19.23 7.13 -7.38
CA TRP A 32 18.68 6.95 -8.72
C TRP A 32 17.56 7.96 -9.02
N GLU A 33 16.77 8.37 -8.05
CA GLU A 33 15.67 9.34 -8.24
C GLU A 33 16.11 10.80 -8.37
N ASP A 34 17.32 11.16 -7.93
CA ASP A 34 17.76 12.57 -7.79
C ASP A 34 17.66 13.39 -9.10
N GLU A 35 17.84 12.73 -10.25
CA GLU A 35 17.74 13.34 -11.58
C GLU A 35 16.35 13.18 -12.24
N ARG A 36 15.37 12.60 -11.54
CA ARG A 36 14.06 12.22 -12.07
C ARG A 36 12.95 13.09 -11.48
N PRO A 37 11.94 13.48 -12.28
CA PRO A 37 10.82 14.30 -11.80
C PRO A 37 9.81 13.52 -10.95
N PHE A 38 9.91 12.18 -10.91
CA PHE A 38 8.97 11.29 -10.23
C PHE A 38 9.70 10.50 -9.14
N SER A 39 9.10 10.40 -7.96
CA SER A 39 9.65 9.62 -6.84
C SER A 39 8.81 8.36 -6.58
N ILE A 40 9.41 7.20 -6.83
CA ILE A 40 8.91 5.88 -6.45
C ILE A 40 8.79 5.81 -4.92
N LEU A 41 9.82 6.27 -4.21
CA LEU A 41 9.79 6.33 -2.74
C LEU A 41 8.61 7.13 -2.22
N GLY A 42 8.37 8.32 -2.78
CA GLY A 42 7.24 9.16 -2.43
C GLY A 42 5.89 8.48 -2.64
N GLU A 43 5.68 7.81 -3.78
CA GLU A 43 4.43 7.06 -4.02
C GLU A 43 4.26 5.88 -3.05
N LEU A 44 5.33 5.16 -2.72
CA LEU A 44 5.28 4.08 -1.73
C LEU A 44 4.90 4.60 -0.34
N GLU A 45 5.44 5.75 0.08
CA GLU A 45 5.14 6.38 1.36
C GLU A 45 3.68 6.88 1.41
N LEU A 46 3.21 7.54 0.35
CA LEU A 46 1.83 7.99 0.24
C LEU A 46 0.84 6.82 0.28
N LEU A 47 1.14 5.74 -0.44
CA LEU A 47 0.33 4.53 -0.42
C LEU A 47 0.32 3.90 0.98
N ALA A 48 1.49 3.72 1.61
CA ALA A 48 1.58 3.14 2.94
C ALA A 48 0.76 3.93 3.99
N GLY A 49 0.88 5.26 3.99
CA GLY A 49 0.13 6.13 4.90
C GLY A 49 -1.38 6.04 4.69
N LEU A 50 -1.84 6.04 3.43
CA LEU A 50 -3.25 5.85 3.10
C LEU A 50 -3.80 4.52 3.63
N LEU A 51 -3.08 3.42 3.38
CA LEU A 51 -3.49 2.08 3.78
C LEU A 51 -3.51 1.92 5.30
N GLN A 52 -2.53 2.47 6.01
CA GLN A 52 -2.51 2.50 7.47
C GLN A 52 -3.71 3.29 8.03
N GLY A 53 -4.08 4.40 7.40
CA GLY A 53 -5.27 5.18 7.77
C GLY A 53 -6.56 4.36 7.68
N TYR A 54 -6.80 3.69 6.55
CA TYR A 54 -7.99 2.84 6.39
C TYR A 54 -7.96 1.60 7.27
N ALA A 55 -6.80 0.97 7.46
CA ALA A 55 -6.66 -0.13 8.40
C ALA A 55 -7.04 0.31 9.82
N GLY A 56 -6.58 1.49 10.25
CA GLY A 56 -6.96 2.09 11.52
C GLY A 56 -8.46 2.31 11.68
N GLN A 57 -9.12 2.88 10.66
CA GLN A 57 -10.58 3.05 10.66
C GLN A 57 -11.32 1.71 10.75
N LEU A 58 -10.89 0.70 9.98
CA LEU A 58 -11.49 -0.63 9.99
C LEU A 58 -11.37 -1.32 11.36
N MET A 59 -10.30 -1.06 12.14
CA MET A 59 -10.17 -1.58 13.49
C MET A 59 -11.14 -0.95 14.49
N THR A 60 -11.70 0.21 14.18
CA THR A 60 -12.70 0.91 15.01
C THR A 60 -14.15 0.59 14.61
N ASP A 61 -14.35 -0.35 13.67
CA ASP A 61 -15.65 -0.68 13.07
C ASP A 61 -16.39 0.53 12.46
N ARG A 62 -15.65 1.61 12.15
CA ARG A 62 -16.21 2.86 11.65
C ARG A 62 -15.37 3.36 10.48
N ILE A 63 -15.86 3.12 9.28
CA ILE A 63 -15.27 3.67 8.06
C ILE A 63 -16.03 4.93 7.68
N GLU A 64 -15.32 6.04 7.66
CA GLU A 64 -15.90 7.29 7.20
C GLU A 64 -16.05 7.25 5.69
N GLN A 65 -17.28 7.47 5.19
CA GLN A 65 -17.58 7.55 3.76
C GLN A 65 -17.06 6.34 2.96
N PRO A 66 -17.59 5.12 3.18
CA PRO A 66 -17.05 3.89 2.59
C PRO A 66 -16.94 3.93 1.06
N GLN A 67 -17.84 4.62 0.36
CA GLN A 67 -17.77 4.78 -1.09
C GLN A 67 -16.56 5.62 -1.56
N SER A 68 -16.20 6.66 -0.81
CA SER A 68 -15.00 7.46 -1.08
C SER A 68 -13.74 6.65 -0.81
N ALA A 69 -13.73 5.87 0.28
CA ALA A 69 -12.64 4.96 0.60
C ALA A 69 -12.41 3.91 -0.50
N ILE A 70 -13.49 3.28 -0.98
CA ILE A 70 -13.46 2.33 -2.10
C ILE A 70 -12.86 2.98 -3.35
N ALA A 71 -13.35 4.16 -3.74
CA ALA A 71 -12.86 4.86 -4.92
C ALA A 71 -11.36 5.21 -4.82
N GLN A 72 -10.92 5.69 -3.65
CA GLN A 72 -9.50 5.99 -3.41
C GLN A 72 -8.63 4.74 -3.47
N LEU A 73 -9.05 3.64 -2.85
CA LEU A 73 -8.32 2.36 -2.90
C LEU A 73 -8.26 1.76 -4.31
N GLN A 74 -9.27 1.99 -5.14
CA GLN A 74 -9.26 1.58 -6.55
C GLN A 74 -8.28 2.42 -7.38
N GLN A 75 -8.30 3.75 -7.21
CA GLN A 75 -7.43 4.67 -7.93
C GLN A 75 -5.95 4.56 -7.54
N ARG A 76 -5.64 4.01 -6.36
CA ARG A 76 -4.29 3.86 -5.83
C ARG A 76 -3.67 2.50 -6.15
N ASN A 77 -4.05 1.89 -7.27
CA ASN A 77 -3.37 0.72 -7.80
C ASN A 77 -1.94 1.10 -8.23
N PRO A 78 -0.88 0.63 -7.56
CA PRO A 78 0.47 1.05 -7.90
C PRO A 78 0.93 0.56 -9.28
N PHE A 79 0.34 -0.51 -9.80
CA PHE A 79 0.67 -1.04 -11.12
C PHE A 79 -0.05 -0.32 -12.27
N GLU A 80 -0.97 0.60 -11.96
CA GLU A 80 -1.57 1.53 -12.94
C GLU A 80 -0.80 2.86 -13.02
N ILE A 81 0.19 3.09 -12.16
CA ILE A 81 1.08 4.24 -12.22
C ILE A 81 2.21 3.91 -13.22
N PRO A 82 2.32 4.62 -14.37
CA PRO A 82 3.25 4.25 -15.44
C PRO A 82 4.71 4.20 -14.99
N GLU A 83 5.16 5.20 -14.22
CA GLU A 83 6.53 5.30 -13.74
C GLU A 83 6.87 4.19 -12.74
N LEU A 84 5.94 3.88 -11.83
CA LEU A 84 6.10 2.83 -10.83
C LEU A 84 6.10 1.43 -11.45
N SER A 85 5.18 1.17 -12.37
CA SER A 85 5.12 -0.09 -13.10
C SER A 85 6.34 -0.29 -14.00
N ALA A 86 6.79 0.75 -14.70
CA ALA A 86 8.00 0.70 -15.51
C ALA A 86 9.23 0.41 -14.63
N TRP A 87 9.40 1.12 -13.51
CA TRP A 87 10.48 0.87 -12.56
C TRP A 87 10.46 -0.57 -12.03
N TYR A 88 9.30 -1.06 -11.59
CA TYR A 88 9.14 -2.41 -11.06
C TYR A 88 9.56 -3.48 -12.09
N LEU A 89 9.16 -3.32 -13.35
CA LEU A 89 9.48 -4.27 -14.42
C LEU A 89 10.95 -4.21 -14.88
N THR A 90 11.55 -3.03 -14.86
CA THR A 90 12.90 -2.81 -15.44
C THR A 90 14.01 -2.91 -14.41
N HIS A 91 13.79 -2.40 -13.20
CA HIS A 91 14.79 -2.29 -12.13
C HIS A 91 14.43 -3.14 -10.91
N GLY A 92 13.24 -3.75 -10.84
CA GLY A 92 12.77 -4.44 -9.63
C GLY A 92 13.68 -5.59 -9.15
N LYS A 93 14.50 -6.18 -10.03
CA LYS A 93 15.49 -7.20 -9.66
C LYS A 93 16.63 -6.63 -8.81
N ASP A 94 16.95 -5.34 -8.97
CA ASP A 94 17.99 -4.65 -8.20
C ASP A 94 17.46 -4.21 -6.83
N TYR A 95 16.13 -4.15 -6.66
CA TYR A 95 15.45 -3.71 -5.45
C TYR A 95 14.44 -4.75 -4.92
N PRO A 96 14.86 -5.99 -4.63
CA PRO A 96 13.95 -7.07 -4.28
C PRO A 96 13.16 -6.83 -2.98
N LYS A 97 13.72 -6.12 -1.99
CA LYS A 97 12.99 -5.81 -0.74
C LYS A 97 11.95 -4.72 -0.96
N LEU A 98 12.23 -3.72 -1.81
CA LEU A 98 11.24 -2.72 -2.19
C LEU A 98 10.13 -3.30 -3.07
N CYS A 99 10.45 -4.23 -3.98
CA CYS A 99 9.43 -4.97 -4.71
C CYS A 99 8.50 -5.73 -3.75
N ARG A 100 9.07 -6.46 -2.79
CA ARG A 100 8.28 -7.15 -1.75
C ARG A 100 7.44 -6.18 -0.90
N TYR A 101 7.99 -5.01 -0.59
CA TYR A 101 7.26 -3.98 0.15
C TYR A 101 6.08 -3.46 -0.67
N LEU A 102 6.29 -3.14 -1.94
CA LEU A 102 5.24 -2.72 -2.88
C LEU A 102 4.14 -3.80 -3.03
N GLU A 103 4.52 -5.06 -3.19
CA GLU A 103 3.59 -6.19 -3.27
C GLU A 103 2.75 -6.32 -1.99
N LEU A 104 3.35 -6.15 -0.80
CA LEU A 104 2.61 -6.13 0.45
C LEU A 104 1.59 -4.98 0.48
N LEU A 105 1.98 -3.78 0.03
CA LEU A 105 1.09 -2.62 0.00
C LEU A 105 -0.09 -2.86 -0.95
N ASP A 106 0.13 -3.39 -2.15
CA ASP A 106 -0.96 -3.70 -3.07
C ASP A 106 -1.88 -4.80 -2.53
N TYR A 107 -1.30 -5.84 -1.91
CA TYR A 107 -2.08 -6.89 -1.27
C TYR A 107 -2.95 -6.37 -0.12
N LEU A 108 -2.40 -5.47 0.72
CA LEU A 108 -3.14 -4.79 1.77
C LEU A 108 -4.24 -3.90 1.19
N ARG A 109 -3.99 -3.17 0.10
CA ARG A 109 -4.98 -2.36 -0.62
C ARG A 109 -6.17 -3.19 -1.07
N LEU A 110 -5.92 -4.34 -1.70
CA LEU A 110 -6.98 -5.27 -2.12
C LEU A 110 -7.74 -5.85 -0.92
N SER A 111 -7.02 -6.20 0.15
CA SER A 111 -7.62 -6.74 1.38
C SER A 111 -8.54 -5.72 2.06
N LEU A 112 -8.10 -4.47 2.14
CA LEU A 112 -8.92 -3.36 2.63
C LEU A 112 -10.13 -3.15 1.74
N LEU A 113 -9.95 -3.03 0.42
CA LEU A 113 -11.03 -2.83 -0.53
C LEU A 113 -12.15 -3.86 -0.34
N GLY A 114 -11.80 -5.15 -0.28
CA GLY A 114 -12.77 -6.22 -0.04
C GLY A 114 -13.48 -6.11 1.31
N ALA A 115 -12.75 -5.77 2.38
CA ALA A 115 -13.34 -5.58 3.70
C ALA A 115 -14.32 -4.40 3.75
N ILE A 116 -13.94 -3.25 3.18
CA ILE A 116 -14.81 -2.05 3.14
C ILE A 116 -16.08 -2.33 2.33
N GLN A 117 -15.96 -2.98 1.17
CA GLN A 117 -17.11 -3.36 0.35
C GLN A 117 -18.07 -4.28 1.10
N GLN A 118 -17.55 -5.27 1.82
CA GLN A 118 -18.36 -6.18 2.62
C GLN A 118 -19.10 -5.45 3.75
N THR A 119 -18.42 -4.56 4.48
CA THR A 119 -19.04 -3.75 5.53
C THR A 119 -20.11 -2.82 4.96
N ALA A 120 -19.86 -2.19 3.82
CA ALA A 120 -20.84 -1.31 3.16
C ALA A 120 -22.10 -2.06 2.71
N LEU A 121 -21.95 -3.30 2.20
CA LEU A 121 -23.08 -4.16 1.83
C LEU A 121 -23.92 -4.61 3.04
N GLN A 122 -23.29 -4.81 4.20
CA GLN A 122 -23.99 -5.20 5.43
C GLN A 122 -24.73 -4.05 6.13
N ALA A 123 -24.38 -2.80 5.79
CA ALA A 123 -24.99 -1.59 6.35
C ALA A 123 -26.14 -1.03 5.50
N ALA A 124 -26.39 -1.60 4.31
CA ALA A 124 -27.46 -1.25 3.38
C ALA A 124 -28.68 -2.16 3.56
#